data_AF-A0A6C0IMS2-F1
#
_entry.id   AF-A0A6C0IMS2-F1
#
_cell.length_a   1.000
_cell.length_b   1.000
_cell.length_c   1.000
_cell.angle_alpha   90.00
_cell.angle_beta   90.00
_cell.angle_gamma   90.00
#
_symmetry.space_group_name_H-M   'P 1'
#
loop_
_entity.id
_entity.type
_entity.pdbx_description
1 polymer ?
#
loop_
_entity_poly.entity_id
_entity_poly.type
_entity_poly.pdbx_seq_one_letter_code
_entity_poly.pdbx_strand_id
1 'polypeptide(L)'
;MSESSADNKTNETGYRLPTQTTLYHAAKIAVVEDKPIMMDYWTHSIDKTVSIGVKDNNEKLLVKSDEEYTSPVTKIFKIGEEYIIQTENSIYLVDIKIPTKRISPA
;
A
#
# COMPACT_ATOMS: atom_id res chain seq x y z
N MET A 1 -35.12 20.74 13.44
CA MET A 1 -34.62 21.83 12.58
C MET A 1 -33.37 22.40 13.21
N SER A 2 -32.48 22.84 12.33
CA SER A 2 -31.29 23.67 12.60
C SER A 2 -30.01 22.90 12.91
N GLU A 3 -29.32 22.64 11.81
CA GLU A 3 -27.90 22.37 11.64
C GLU A 3 -26.99 23.40 12.34
N SER A 4 -25.74 23.00 12.55
CA SER A 4 -24.46 23.74 12.40
C SER A 4 -23.45 23.25 13.44
N SER A 5 -22.19 22.93 13.17
CA SER A 5 -21.41 22.81 11.95
C SER A 5 -20.17 21.96 12.29
N ALA A 6 -19.69 21.22 11.31
CA ALA A 6 -18.41 20.52 11.37
C ALA A 6 -17.24 21.48 11.57
N ASP A 7 -16.34 21.15 12.49
CA ASP A 7 -14.88 21.18 12.26
C ASP A 7 -14.20 20.39 13.38
N ASN A 8 -14.09 19.06 13.23
CA ASN A 8 -13.22 18.29 14.12
C ASN A 8 -11.86 18.14 13.43
N LYS A 9 -11.07 19.21 13.47
CA LYS A 9 -9.62 19.15 13.26
C LYS A 9 -9.02 18.31 14.40
N THR A 10 -8.97 17.01 14.21
CA THR A 10 -8.12 16.14 15.02
C THR A 10 -6.67 16.34 14.57
N ASN A 11 -5.93 17.13 15.36
CA ASN A 11 -4.48 17.08 15.39
C ASN A 11 -4.07 15.70 15.94
N GLU A 12 -3.91 14.70 15.08
CA GLU A 12 -3.28 13.42 15.46
C GLU A 12 -1.90 13.32 14.79
N THR A 13 -0.86 13.37 15.60
CA THR A 13 0.53 13.09 15.23
C THR A 13 0.75 11.59 15.03
N GLY A 14 -0.08 10.94 14.21
CA GLY A 14 -0.04 9.51 13.96
C GLY A 14 -0.52 9.17 12.55
N TYR A 15 0.20 8.29 11.85
CA TYR A 15 -0.23 7.79 10.55
C TYR A 15 -1.59 7.10 10.66
N ARG A 16 -2.48 7.34 9.70
CA ARG A 16 -3.75 6.60 9.61
C ARG A 16 -3.46 5.10 9.59
N LEU A 17 -4.25 4.31 10.31
CA LEU A 17 -4.13 2.85 10.28
C LEU A 17 -4.86 2.27 9.06
N PRO A 18 -4.48 1.07 8.59
CA PRO A 18 -5.27 0.34 7.61
C PRO A 18 -6.66 0.02 8.16
N THR A 19 -7.67 0.00 7.29
CA THR A 19 -9.02 -0.38 7.71
C THR A 19 -9.09 -1.83 8.19
N GLN A 20 -10.04 -2.11 9.08
CA GLN A 20 -10.30 -3.47 9.57
C GLN A 20 -10.58 -4.45 8.43
N THR A 21 -11.30 -4.01 7.40
CA THR A 21 -11.60 -4.82 6.21
C THR A 21 -10.33 -5.21 5.47
N THR A 22 -9.43 -4.26 5.23
CA THR A 22 -8.15 -4.53 4.57
C THR A 22 -7.28 -5.48 5.37
N LEU A 23 -7.15 -5.28 6.69
CA LEU A 23 -6.41 -6.19 7.56
C LEU A 23 -7.01 -7.59 7.56
N TYR A 24 -8.34 -7.71 7.60
CA TYR A 24 -9.03 -8.99 7.53
C TYR A 24 -8.73 -9.73 6.21
N HIS A 25 -8.79 -9.04 5.07
CA HIS A 25 -8.44 -9.62 3.78
C HIS A 25 -6.96 -10.00 3.69
N ALA A 26 -6.06 -9.15 4.17
CA ALA A 26 -4.62 -9.43 4.19
C ALA A 26 -4.30 -10.65 5.06
N ALA A 27 -4.89 -10.75 6.25
CA ALA A 27 -4.76 -11.90 7.13
C ALA A 27 -5.28 -13.19 6.47
N LYS A 28 -6.41 -13.14 5.78
CA LYS A 28 -6.93 -14.30 5.04
C LYS A 28 -5.95 -14.80 3.98
N ILE A 29 -5.33 -13.88 3.23
CA ILE A 29 -4.33 -14.24 2.22
C ILE A 29 -3.08 -14.81 2.88
N ALA A 30 -2.59 -14.16 3.95
CA ALA A 30 -1.42 -14.59 4.71
C ALA A 30 -1.55 -16.02 5.24
N VAL A 31 -2.71 -16.39 5.77
CA VAL A 31 -2.99 -17.74 6.29
C VAL A 31 -3.06 -18.78 5.17
N VAL A 32 -3.66 -18.43 4.02
CA VAL A 32 -3.83 -19.38 2.91
C VAL A 32 -2.52 -19.61 2.14
N GLU A 33 -1.72 -18.56 1.97
CA GLU A 33 -0.49 -18.60 1.17
C GLU A 33 0.78 -18.74 2.02
N ASP A 34 0.68 -18.78 3.34
CA ASP A 34 1.80 -18.83 4.30
C ASP A 34 2.81 -17.69 4.08
N LYS A 35 2.30 -16.45 4.05
CA LYS A 35 3.10 -15.25 3.76
C LYS A 35 3.02 -14.22 4.88
N PRO A 36 4.14 -13.66 5.34
CA PRO A 36 4.13 -12.56 6.29
C PRO A 36 3.52 -11.29 5.69
N ILE A 37 2.82 -10.54 6.54
CA ILE A 37 2.32 -9.20 6.23
C ILE A 37 3.38 -8.18 6.66
N MET A 38 3.92 -7.46 5.69
CA MET A 38 4.93 -6.42 5.83
C MET A 38 4.24 -5.05 5.78
N MET A 39 4.41 -4.25 6.84
CA MET A 39 3.81 -2.90 6.98
C MET A 39 4.86 -1.77 6.92
N ASP A 40 6.10 -2.11 6.59
CA ASP A 40 7.21 -1.19 6.39
C ASP A 40 6.95 -0.16 5.28
N TYR A 41 6.15 -0.47 4.26
CA TYR A 41 5.77 0.46 3.20
C TYR A 41 4.54 1.33 3.50
N TRP A 42 3.84 1.08 4.62
CA TRP A 42 2.55 1.72 4.90
C TRP A 42 2.68 3.24 5.08
N THR A 43 3.49 3.66 6.04
CA THR A 43 3.71 5.09 6.36
C THR A 43 4.30 5.84 5.17
N HIS A 44 5.28 5.23 4.52
CA HIS A 44 5.90 5.76 3.31
C HIS A 44 4.91 5.92 2.14
N SER A 45 3.93 5.03 2.02
CA SER A 45 2.90 5.14 0.98
C SER A 45 1.96 6.31 1.21
N ILE A 46 1.68 6.63 2.49
CA ILE A 46 0.90 7.80 2.89
C ILE A 46 1.70 9.08 2.62
N ASP A 47 2.99 9.09 2.97
CA ASP A 47 3.90 10.21 2.72
C ASP A 47 4.29 10.37 1.24
N LYS A 48 3.89 9.41 0.40
CA LYS A 48 4.21 9.35 -1.04
C LYS A 48 5.73 9.35 -1.30
N THR A 49 6.51 8.84 -0.35
CA THR A 49 7.96 8.65 -0.52
C THR A 49 8.27 7.36 -1.29
N VAL A 50 7.36 6.38 -1.27
CA VAL A 50 7.41 5.18 -2.11
C VAL A 50 6.52 5.33 -3.34
N SER A 51 6.82 4.57 -4.40
CA SER A 51 6.07 4.55 -5.65
C SER A 51 5.89 3.13 -6.16
N ILE A 52 4.83 2.87 -6.92
CA ILE A 52 4.69 1.64 -7.72
C ILE A 52 5.45 1.86 -9.03
N GLY A 53 6.58 1.17 -9.19
CA GLY A 53 7.32 1.09 -10.45
C GLY A 53 6.64 0.12 -11.41
N VAL A 54 6.37 0.55 -12.64
CA VAL A 54 5.86 -0.31 -13.72
C VAL A 54 6.94 -0.46 -14.77
N LYS A 55 7.41 -1.69 -14.98
CA LYS A 55 8.37 -2.04 -16.04
C LYS A 55 7.68 -2.19 -17.39
N ASP A 56 8.47 -2.18 -18.46
CA ASP A 56 7.98 -2.30 -19.85
C ASP A 56 7.27 -3.62 -20.13
N ASN A 57 7.58 -4.68 -19.38
CA ASN A 57 6.90 -5.98 -19.43
C ASN A 57 5.58 -6.02 -18.62
N ASN A 58 5.06 -4.86 -18.19
CA ASN A 58 3.92 -4.70 -17.27
C ASN A 58 4.12 -5.30 -15.87
N GLU A 59 5.34 -5.71 -15.49
CA GLU A 59 5.63 -6.07 -14.11
C GLU A 59 5.59 -4.82 -13.21
N LYS A 60 5.05 -5.00 -12.01
CA LYS A 60 4.97 -3.95 -11.00
C LYS A 60 5.91 -4.28 -9.85
N LEU A 61 6.53 -3.28 -9.24
CA LEU A 61 7.29 -3.43 -8.01
C LEU A 61 7.09 -2.20 -7.13
N LEU A 62 7.23 -2.35 -5.81
CA LEU A 62 7.28 -1.21 -4.90
C LEU A 62 8.70 -0.68 -4.87
N VAL A 63 8.86 0.61 -5.15
CA VAL A 63 10.13 1.33 -5.14
C VAL A 63 10.09 2.31 -3.97
N LYS A 64 10.98 2.12 -3.00
CA LYS A 64 11.18 3.06 -1.89
C LYS A 64 12.31 4.03 -2.16
N SER A 65 13.38 3.54 -2.77
CA SER A 65 14.52 4.31 -3.26
C SER A 65 15.15 3.58 -4.44
N ASP A 66 16.16 4.18 -5.07
CA ASP A 66 16.88 3.55 -6.19
C ASP A 66 17.60 2.24 -5.78
N GLU A 67 17.88 2.07 -4.48
CA GLU A 67 18.54 0.89 -3.92
C GLU A 67 17.59 -0.08 -3.22
N GLU A 68 16.42 0.40 -2.76
CA GLU A 68 15.45 -0.39 -2.00
C GLU A 68 14.14 -0.54 -2.78
N TYR A 69 13.94 -1.74 -3.33
CA TYR A 69 12.71 -2.13 -4.02
C TYR A 69 12.30 -3.55 -3.66
N THR A 70 11.01 -3.85 -3.78
CA THR A 70 10.50 -5.20 -3.54
C THR A 70 10.69 -6.09 -4.77
N SER A 71 10.58 -7.40 -4.57
CA SER A 71 10.37 -8.34 -5.68
C SER A 71 9.15 -7.96 -6.53
N PRO A 72 9.07 -8.46 -7.78
CA PRO A 72 7.92 -8.26 -8.63
C PRO A 72 6.61 -8.62 -7.93
N VAL A 73 5.65 -7.71 -8.04
CA VAL A 73 4.30 -7.86 -7.54
C VAL A 73 3.58 -8.87 -8.41
N THR A 74 3.06 -9.91 -7.77
CA THR A 74 2.30 -10.98 -8.40
C THR A 74 0.82 -10.62 -8.51
N LYS A 75 0.25 -10.00 -7.46
CA LYS A 75 -1.16 -9.59 -7.41
C LYS A 75 -1.33 -8.29 -6.64
N ILE A 76 -2.34 -7.50 -7.02
CA ILE A 76 -2.77 -6.30 -6.30
C ILE A 76 -4.28 -6.38 -6.09
N PHE A 77 -4.71 -6.24 -4.84
CA PHE A 77 -6.11 -6.15 -4.47
C PHE A 77 -6.43 -4.74 -4.00
N LYS A 78 -7.51 -4.16 -4.51
CA LYS A 78 -8.03 -2.86 -4.05
C LYS A 78 -9.14 -3.07 -3.05
N ILE A 79 -8.96 -2.58 -1.82
CA ILE A 79 -9.96 -2.62 -0.76
C ILE A 79 -10.20 -1.19 -0.28
N GLY A 80 -11.33 -0.60 -0.67
CA GLY A 80 -11.65 0.80 -0.35
C GLY A 80 -10.58 1.77 -0.86
N GLU A 81 -9.90 2.44 0.09
CA GLU A 81 -8.83 3.41 -0.15
C GLU A 81 -7.42 2.81 0.02
N GLU A 82 -7.29 1.49 -0.05
CA GLU A 82 -6.08 0.76 0.30
C GLU A 82 -5.79 -0.33 -0.73
N TYR A 83 -4.50 -0.64 -0.91
CA TYR A 83 -4.04 -1.75 -1.73
C TYR A 83 -3.35 -2.80 -0.86
N ILE A 84 -3.71 -4.05 -1.13
CA ILE A 84 -2.98 -5.24 -0.67
C ILE A 84 -2.13 -5.70 -1.84
N ILE A 85 -0.83 -5.58 -1.70
CA ILE A 85 0.16 -5.92 -2.73
C ILE A 85 0.81 -7.24 -2.33
N GLN A 86 0.76 -8.20 -3.22
CA GLN A 86 1.34 -9.51 -2.99
C GLN A 86 2.57 -9.69 -3.86
N THR A 87 3.65 -10.14 -3.24
CA THR A 87 4.87 -10.59 -3.94
C THR A 87 4.96 -12.11 -3.85
N GLU A 88 6.08 -12.67 -4.28
CA GLU A 88 6.33 -14.11 -4.18
C GLU A 88 6.30 -14.60 -2.73
N ASN A 89 6.93 -13.87 -1.79
CA ASN A 89 7.14 -14.32 -0.41
C ASN A 89 6.52 -13.44 0.67
N SER A 90 5.89 -12.32 0.32
CA SER A 90 5.37 -11.37 1.31
C SER A 90 4.18 -10.56 0.80
N ILE A 91 3.37 -10.07 1.73
CA ILE A 91 2.20 -9.24 1.48
C ILE A 91 2.48 -7.84 2.04
N TYR A 92 2.27 -6.80 1.25
CA TYR A 92 2.43 -5.40 1.63
C TYR A 92 1.09 -4.69 1.65
N LEU A 93 0.93 -3.74 2.57
CA LEU A 93 -0.20 -2.83 2.63
C LEU A 93 0.25 -1.43 2.28
N VAL A 94 -0.46 -0.78 1.35
CA VAL A 94 -0.18 0.61 0.95
C VAL A 94 -1.47 1.40 0.74
N ASP A 95 -1.36 2.72 0.83
CA ASP A 95 -2.43 3.66 0.50
C ASP A 95 -2.72 3.67 -1.02
N ILE A 96 -3.98 3.83 -1.41
CA ILE A 96 -4.37 3.94 -2.84
C ILE A 96 -3.74 5.14 -3.57
N LYS A 97 -3.39 6.19 -2.82
CA LYS A 97 -2.79 7.44 -3.30
C LYS A 97 -1.29 7.29 -3.55
N ILE A 98 -0.72 6.09 -3.39
CA ILE A 98 0.66 5.80 -3.73
C ILE A 98 0.92 6.17 -5.21
N PRO A 99 1.96 6.98 -5.52
CA PRO A 99 2.26 7.35 -6.89
C PRO A 99 2.71 6.15 -7.71
N THR A 100 2.38 6.14 -9.01
CA THR A 100 2.84 5.12 -9.95
C THR A 100 3.78 5.75 -10.97
N LYS A 101 4.97 5.17 -11.16
CA LYS A 101 5.99 5.63 -12.11
C LYS A 101 6.30 4.52 -13.10
N ARG A 102 6.38 4.85 -14.40
CA ARG A 102 6.94 3.93 -15.39
C ARG A 102 8.46 3.99 -15.30
N ILE A 103 9.08 2.83 -15.22
CA ILE A 103 10.53 2.66 -15.21
C ILE A 103 10.90 1.85 -16.46
N SER A 104 11.52 2.50 -17.44
CA SER A 104 12.18 1.78 -18.54
C SER A 104 13.63 1.50 -18.14
N PRO A 105 14.15 0.29 -18.39
CA PRO A 105 15.59 0.09 -18.40
C PRO A 105 16.16 0.93 -19.56
N ALA A 106 17.20 1.71 -19.27
CA ALA A 106 18.04 2.30 -20.29
C ALA A 106 18.90 1.23 -20.98
#